data_AF-A0A7V4LQ56-F1
#
_entry.id   AF-A0A7V4LQ56-F1
#
_cell.length_a   1.000
_cell.length_b   1.000
_cell.length_c   1.000
_cell.angle_alpha   90.00
_cell.angle_beta   90.00
_cell.angle_gamma   90.00
#
_symmetry.space_group_name_H-M   'P 1'
#
loop_
_entity.id
_entity.type
_entity.pdbx_description
1 polymer ?
#
loop_
_entity_poly.entity_id
_entity_poly.type
_entity_poly.pdbx_seq_one_letter_code
_entity_poly.pdbx_strand_id
1 'polypeptide(L)' 'DADGIRIDFPEGWVHVRKSNTEPIVRIYSEGTSTEEAERLVSMVEKVLQTAGS' A
#
# COMPACT_ATOMS: atom_id res chain seq x y z
N ASP A 1 -3.50 -9.03 15.35
CA ASP A 1 -2.29 -9.01 14.52
C ASP A 1 -2.59 -8.54 13.12
N ALA A 2 -2.32 -7.26 12.86
CA ALA A 2 -2.29 -6.74 11.50
C ALA A 2 -0.81 -6.58 11.13
N ASP A 3 -0.23 -7.61 10.53
CA ASP A 3 1.14 -7.55 10.01
C ASP A 3 1.22 -6.48 8.90
N GLY A 4 2.09 -5.49 9.09
CA GLY A 4 2.30 -4.38 8.16
C GLY A 4 1.75 -3.04 8.63
N ILE A 5 1.68 -2.08 7.72
CA ILE A 5 1.19 -0.72 7.95
C ILE A 5 -0.09 -0.54 7.15
N ARG A 6 -1.20 -0.30 7.83
CA ARG A 6 -2.46 0.12 7.21
C ARG A 6 -2.66 1.61 7.45
N ILE A 7 -3.05 2.34 6.40
CA ILE A 7 -3.37 3.75 6.44
C ILE A 7 -4.79 3.90 5.88
N ASP A 8 -5.67 4.50 6.68
CA ASP A 8 -7.05 4.79 6.29
C ASP A 8 -7.17 6.28 5.93
N PHE A 9 -7.86 6.56 4.84
CA PHE A 9 -8.17 7.88 4.29
C PHE A 9 -9.70 8.03 4.17
N PRO A 10 -10.23 9.27 4.05
CA PRO A 10 -11.65 9.47 3.80
C PRO A 10 -12.15 8.77 2.51
N GLU A 11 -11.28 8.64 1.51
CA GLU A 11 -11.60 8.11 0.18
C GLU A 11 -11.33 6.60 0.03
N GLY A 12 -10.71 5.96 1.04
CA GLY A 12 -10.28 4.57 0.94
C GLY A 12 -9.19 4.19 1.95
N TRP A 13 -8.51 3.09 1.70
CA TRP A 13 -7.43 2.63 2.56
C TRP A 13 -6.33 1.93 1.76
N VAL A 14 -5.12 1.89 2.32
CA VAL A 14 -4.01 1.11 1.78
C VAL A 14 -3.35 0.30 2.90
N HIS A 15 -2.98 -0.94 2.62
CA HIS A 15 -2.28 -1.83 3.53
C HIS A 15 -1.03 -2.37 2.87
N VAL A 16 0.13 -2.03 3.46
CA VAL A 16 1.44 -2.44 3.01
C VAL A 16 1.99 -3.47 3.98
N ARG A 17 2.42 -4.62 3.46
CA ARG A 17 3.02 -5.68 4.28
C ARG A 17 4.23 -6.29 3.59
N LYS A 18 5.26 -6.57 4.38
CA LYS A 18 6.40 -7.39 3.94
C LYS A 18 5.97 -8.86 3.93
N SER A 19 6.33 -9.60 2.89
CA SER A 19 6.16 -11.05 2.88
C SER A 19 7.14 -11.70 3.85
N ASN A 20 6.66 -12.65 4.67
CA ASN A 20 7.49 -13.37 5.64
C ASN A 20 8.34 -14.47 4.98
N THR A 21 7.89 -15.00 3.84
CA THR A 21 8.51 -16.17 3.18
C THR A 21 9.19 -15.84 1.86
N GLU A 22 8.99 -14.64 1.33
CA GLU A 22 9.49 -14.23 0.02
C GLU A 22 10.05 -12.80 0.10
N PRO A 23 11.04 -12.43 -0.71
CA PRO A 23 11.60 -11.08 -0.73
C PRO A 23 10.72 -10.09 -1.51
N ILE A 24 9.43 -10.04 -1.18
CA ILE A 24 8.45 -9.15 -1.83
C ILE A 24 7.67 -8.33 -0.80
N VAL A 25 7.18 -7.17 -1.24
CA VAL A 25 6.22 -6.33 -0.51
C VAL A 25 4.86 -6.49 -1.20
N ARG A 26 3.80 -6.66 -0.41
CA ARG A 26 2.42 -6.70 -0.90
C ARG A 26 1.72 -5.40 -0.51
N ILE A 27 1.02 -4.82 -1.47
CA ILE A 27 0.22 -3.61 -1.30
C ILE A 27 -1.22 -3.98 -1.66
N TYR A 28 -2.15 -3.68 -0.76
CA TYR A 28 -3.59 -3.77 -1.01
C TYR A 28 -4.19 -2.39 -0.85
N SER A 29 -5.09 -2.01 -1.75
CA SER A 29 -5.82 -0.75 -1.66
C SER A 29 -7.28 -0.96 -1.95
N GLU A 30 -8.10 -0.15 -1.32
CA GLU A 30 -9.51 0.02 -1.66
C GLU A 30 -9.79 1.51 -1.74
N GLY A 31 -10.62 1.91 -2.69
CA GLY A 31 -11.04 3.29 -2.86
C GLY A 31 -12.48 3.34 -3.37
N THR A 32 -13.07 4.53 -3.33
CA THR A 32 -14.43 4.77 -3.84
C THR A 32 -14.58 4.51 -5.35
N SER A 33 -13.47 4.44 -6.09
CA SER A 33 -13.41 3.99 -7.48
C SER A 33 -12.10 3.24 -7.75
N THR A 34 -12.03 2.57 -8.90
CA THR A 34 -10.79 1.90 -9.35
C THR A 34 -9.64 2.90 -9.47
N GLU A 35 -9.90 4.09 -10.02
CA GLU A 35 -8.88 5.13 -10.19
C GLU A 35 -8.32 5.60 -8.84
N GLU A 36 -9.18 5.71 -7.81
CA GLU A 36 -8.75 6.11 -6.48
C GLU A 36 -7.94 5.02 -5.79
N ALA A 37 -8.34 3.75 -5.93
CA ALA A 37 -7.56 2.62 -5.43
C ALA A 37 -6.16 2.58 -6.10
N GLU A 38 -6.09 2.73 -7.42
CA GLU A 38 -4.83 2.79 -8.17
C GLU A 38 -3.96 3.99 -7.75
N ARG A 39 -4.57 5.14 -7.49
CA ARG A 39 -3.89 6.34 -6.97
C ARG A 39 -3.22 6.05 -5.62
N LEU A 40 -3.93 5.37 -4.71
CA LEU A 40 -3.40 4.99 -3.40
C LEU A 40 -2.20 4.03 -3.51
N VAL A 41 -2.25 3.04 -4.40
CA VAL A 41 -1.10 2.14 -4.67
C VAL A 41 0.09 2.93 -5.19
N SER A 42 -0.11 3.76 -6.23
CA SER A 42 0.96 4.53 -6.86
C SER A 42 1.66 5.46 -5.88
N MET A 43 0.93 6.06 -4.94
CA MET A 43 1.51 6.88 -3.87
C MET A 43 2.48 6.08 -3.00
N VAL A 44 2.06 4.88 -2.56
CA VAL A 44 2.90 4.00 -1.73
C VAL A 44 4.14 3.52 -2.49
N GLU A 45 3.98 3.12 -3.76
CA GLU A 45 5.11 2.67 -4.58
C GLU A 45 6.21 3.73 -4.70
N LYS A 46 5.84 5.00 -4.92
CA LYS A 46 6.80 6.12 -4.99
C LYS A 46 7.57 6.31 -3.68
N VAL A 47 6.91 6.17 -2.54
CA VAL A 47 7.55 6.27 -1.23
C VAL A 47 8.54 5.12 -1.03
N LEU A 48 8.16 3.88 -1.39
CA LEU A 48 9.04 2.72 -1.27
C LEU A 48 10.29 2.83 -2.16
N GLN A 49 10.15 3.35 -3.38
CA GLN A 49 11.29 3.60 -4.28
C GLN A 49 12.25 4.65 -3.72
N THR A 50 11.72 5.69 -3.06
CA THR A 50 12.53 6.76 -2.48
C THR A 50 13.25 6.31 -1.21
N ALA A 51 12.60 5.49 -0.37
CA ALA A 51 13.17 5.02 0.89
C ALA A 51 14.23 3.91 0.72
N GLY A 52 14.26 3.23 -0.43
CA GLY A 52 15.25 2.20 -0.76
C GLY A 52 16.48 2.71 -1.52
N SER A 53 16.55 4.01 -1.82
CA SER A 53 17.67 4.65 -2.53
C SER A 53 18.68 5.29 -1.57
#